data_AF-X1BM36-F1
#
_entry.id   AF-X1BM36-F1
#
_cell.length_a   1.000
_cell.length_b   1.000
_cell.length_c   1.000
_cell.angle_alpha   90.00
_cell.angle_beta   90.00
_cell.angle_gamma   90.00
#
_symmetry.space_group_name_H-M   'P 1'
#
loop_
_entity.id
_entity.type
_entity.pdbx_description
1 polymer ?
#
loop_
_entity_poly.entity_id
_entity_poly.type
_entity_poly.pdbx_seq_one_letter_code
_entity_poly.pdbx_strand_id
1 'polypeptide(L)'
;VYYGQMASELKKLLDDSVRFHGKLEGRVGGAFASSANIGGGNETTIMSILQALLIHGMIILGMVHGDHYGPVSIDSPDSRVGEQCRSYGERIARLVLRLKG
;
A
#
# COMPACT_ATOMS: atom_id res chain seq x y z
N VAL A 1 5.27 -5.27 -9.71
CA VAL A 1 6.06 -4.03 -9.93
C VAL A 1 6.21 -3.85 -11.43
N TYR A 2 5.96 -2.64 -11.95
CA TYR A 2 6.13 -2.32 -13.36
C TYR A 2 7.03 -1.10 -13.50
N TYR A 3 8.24 -1.28 -14.05
CA TYR A 3 9.25 -0.21 -14.19
C TYR A 3 9.44 0.62 -12.89
N GLY A 4 9.45 -0.04 -11.73
CA GLY A 4 9.61 0.60 -10.42
C GLY A 4 8.41 1.41 -9.94
N GLN A 5 7.26 1.32 -10.61
CA GLN A 5 6.01 2.02 -10.29
C GLN A 5 4.81 1.06 -10.27
N MET A 6 3.64 1.59 -9.86
CA MET A 6 2.37 0.86 -9.93
C MET A 6 2.04 0.42 -11.37
N ALA A 7 1.27 -0.67 -11.49
CA ALA A 7 0.75 -1.12 -12.78
C ALA A 7 -0.22 -0.08 -13.38
N SER A 8 -0.32 -0.06 -14.72
CA SER A 8 -1.14 0.91 -15.45
C SER A 8 -2.63 0.86 -15.06
N GLU A 9 -3.12 -0.34 -14.74
CA GLU A 9 -4.48 -0.64 -14.34
C GLU A 9 -4.78 -0.04 -12.96
N LEU A 10 -3.83 -0.10 -12.03
CA LEU A 10 -3.94 0.54 -10.73
C LEU A 10 -3.86 2.06 -10.87
N LYS A 11 -3.00 2.57 -11.74
CA LYS A 11 -2.94 4.01 -12.03
C LYS A 11 -4.26 4.51 -12.61
N LYS A 12 -4.87 3.75 -13.53
CA LYS A 12 -6.20 4.06 -14.07
C LYS A 12 -7.28 4.10 -12.98
N LEU A 13 -7.28 3.14 -12.06
CA LEU A 13 -8.22 3.15 -10.92
C LEU A 13 -8.06 4.42 -10.08
N LEU A 14 -6.82 4.84 -9.81
CA LEU A 14 -6.53 6.06 -9.06
C LEU A 14 -6.91 7.32 -9.84
N ASP A 15 -6.71 7.35 -11.16
CA ASP A 15 -7.16 8.46 -12.02
C ASP A 15 -8.68 8.57 -12.04
N ASP A 16 -9.37 7.44 -12.17
CA ASP A 16 -10.82 7.38 -12.12
C ASP A 16 -11.36 7.76 -10.72
N SER A 17 -10.54 7.63 -9.66
CA SER A 17 -10.90 8.02 -8.29
C SER A 17 -10.83 9.53 -8.03
N VAL A 18 -10.30 10.33 -8.96
CA VAL A 18 -10.28 11.81 -8.84
C VAL A 18 -11.69 12.39 -8.65
N ARG A 19 -12.73 11.69 -9.13
CA ARG A 19 -14.15 12.04 -8.87
C ARG A 19 -14.53 12.05 -7.36
N PHE A 20 -13.70 11.46 -6.52
CA PHE A 20 -13.84 11.40 -5.06
C PHE A 20 -12.83 12.30 -4.32
N HIS A 21 -12.15 13.21 -5.02
CA HIS A 21 -11.21 14.13 -4.39
C HIS A 21 -11.86 14.89 -3.22
N GLY A 22 -11.14 14.98 -2.09
CA GLY A 22 -11.65 15.50 -0.81
C GLY A 22 -12.60 14.55 -0.04
N LYS A 23 -13.23 13.57 -0.70
CA LYS A 23 -14.15 12.62 -0.04
C LYS A 23 -13.44 11.44 0.63
N LEU A 24 -12.16 11.24 0.32
CA LEU A 24 -11.32 10.21 0.91
C LEU A 24 -10.41 10.74 2.03
N GLU A 25 -10.53 12.03 2.36
CA GLU A 25 -9.79 12.63 3.46
C GLU A 25 -10.08 11.90 4.78
N GLY A 26 -9.03 11.62 5.56
CA GLY A 26 -9.12 10.91 6.83
C GLY A 26 -9.41 9.41 6.71
N ARG A 27 -9.60 8.86 5.49
CA ARG A 27 -9.71 7.42 5.28
C ARG A 27 -8.34 6.77 5.45
N VAL A 28 -8.30 5.54 5.96
CA VAL A 28 -7.05 4.79 6.12
C VAL A 28 -6.68 4.11 4.81
N GLY A 29 -5.44 4.27 4.37
CA GLY A 29 -4.87 3.66 3.17
C GLY A 29 -3.62 2.85 3.48
N GLY A 30 -3.23 2.00 2.53
CA GLY A 30 -2.02 1.19 2.59
C GLY A 30 -1.72 0.58 1.23
N ALA A 31 -0.50 0.07 1.07
CA ALA A 31 -0.07 -0.55 -0.18
C ALA A 31 0.82 -1.76 0.08
N PHE A 32 0.93 -2.62 -0.92
CA PHE A 32 1.80 -3.78 -0.96
C PHE A 32 2.26 -3.98 -2.41
N ALA A 33 3.35 -4.72 -2.62
CA ALA A 33 3.87 -4.97 -3.96
C ALA A 33 4.35 -6.42 -4.12
N SER A 34 4.44 -6.86 -5.37
CA SER A 34 5.13 -8.08 -5.74
C SER A 34 6.08 -7.86 -6.91
N SER A 35 7.21 -8.55 -6.94
CA SER A 35 8.19 -8.49 -8.03
C SER A 35 8.84 -9.84 -8.28
N ALA A 36 9.52 -9.99 -9.42
CA ALA A 36 10.35 -11.16 -9.70
C ALA A 36 11.71 -11.12 -8.99
N ASN A 37 12.18 -9.93 -8.58
CA ASN A 37 13.51 -9.72 -8.02
C ASN A 37 13.46 -8.92 -6.72
N ILE A 38 14.35 -9.24 -5.76
CA ILE A 38 14.49 -8.55 -4.47
C ILE A 38 14.66 -7.04 -4.68
N GLY A 39 15.61 -6.64 -5.53
CA GLY A 39 15.87 -5.25 -5.93
C GLY A 39 14.96 -4.74 -7.06
N GLY A 40 13.79 -5.36 -7.28
CA GLY A 40 12.94 -5.10 -8.44
C GLY A 40 12.15 -3.79 -8.43
N GLY A 41 12.41 -2.88 -7.48
CA GLY A 41 11.67 -1.61 -7.34
C GLY A 41 10.39 -1.71 -6.48
N ASN A 42 10.36 -2.62 -5.51
CA ASN A 42 9.20 -2.80 -4.62
C ASN A 42 8.90 -1.55 -3.80
N GLU A 43 9.92 -0.97 -3.16
CA GLU A 43 9.77 0.21 -2.30
C GLU A 43 9.27 1.41 -3.09
N THR A 44 9.84 1.67 -4.27
CA THR A 44 9.41 2.77 -5.15
C THR A 44 8.00 2.55 -5.70
N THR A 45 7.62 1.29 -5.96
CA THR A 45 6.27 0.94 -6.39
C THR A 45 5.26 1.21 -5.29
N ILE A 46 5.54 0.75 -4.07
CA ILE A 46 4.69 1.03 -2.89
C ILE A 46 4.60 2.55 -2.70
N MET A 47 5.74 3.26 -2.74
CA MET A 47 5.78 4.71 -2.58
C MET A 47 4.93 5.43 -3.64
N SER A 48 4.95 4.98 -4.90
CA SER A 48 4.10 5.55 -5.96
C SER A 48 2.60 5.45 -5.65
N ILE A 49 2.17 4.33 -5.06
CA ILE A 49 0.78 4.13 -4.63
C ILE A 49 0.49 5.05 -3.45
N LEU A 50 1.36 5.05 -2.44
CA LEU A 50 1.20 5.87 -1.24
C LEU A 50 1.13 7.36 -1.56
N GLN A 51 1.92 7.86 -2.53
CA GLN A 51 1.84 9.24 -2.99
C GLN A 51 0.44 9.61 -3.47
N ALA A 52 -0.20 8.76 -4.27
CA ALA A 52 -1.58 9.00 -4.73
C ALA A 52 -2.59 8.98 -3.58
N LEU A 53 -2.43 8.07 -2.61
CA LEU A 53 -3.30 8.01 -1.43
C LEU A 53 -3.12 9.24 -0.52
N LEU A 54 -1.88 9.72 -0.36
CA LEU A 54 -1.58 10.95 0.39
C LEU A 54 -2.22 12.18 -0.27
N ILE A 55 -2.20 12.28 -1.60
CA ILE A 55 -2.87 13.36 -2.35
C ILE A 55 -4.40 13.31 -2.15
N HIS A 56 -4.97 12.12 -1.94
CA HIS A 56 -6.38 11.95 -1.54
C HIS A 56 -6.67 12.29 -0.08
N GLY A 57 -5.68 12.71 0.70
CA GLY A 57 -5.84 13.04 2.13
C GLY A 57 -5.97 11.82 3.03
N MET A 58 -5.55 10.64 2.56
CA MET A 58 -5.66 9.40 3.34
C MET A 58 -4.57 9.31 4.42
N ILE A 59 -4.90 8.65 5.52
CA ILE A 59 -3.97 8.35 6.62
C ILE A 59 -3.24 7.04 6.29
N ILE A 60 -1.91 7.11 6.21
CA ILE A 60 -1.05 5.98 5.86
C ILE A 60 -0.29 5.48 7.08
N LEU A 61 -0.18 4.15 7.21
CA LEU A 61 0.60 3.49 8.24
C LEU A 61 1.74 2.67 7.60
N GLY A 62 2.94 2.75 8.18
CA GLY A 62 4.07 1.87 7.90
C GLY A 62 4.29 0.78 8.96
N MET A 63 5.34 -0.02 8.78
CA MET A 63 5.76 -1.07 9.71
C MET A 63 7.12 -0.74 10.32
N VAL A 64 7.28 -0.98 11.63
CA VAL A 64 8.55 -0.78 12.34
C VAL A 64 9.49 -2.00 12.23
N HIS A 65 8.95 -3.12 11.77
CA HIS A 65 9.68 -4.38 11.56
C HIS A 65 9.23 -5.00 10.23
N GLY A 66 10.13 -5.74 9.57
CA GLY A 66 9.86 -6.30 8.24
C GLY A 66 9.83 -5.22 7.16
N ASP A 67 8.91 -5.36 6.21
CA ASP A 67 8.83 -4.51 5.03
C ASP A 67 8.18 -3.16 5.41
N HIS A 68 9.01 -2.14 5.60
CA HIS A 68 8.63 -0.89 6.28
C HIS A 68 7.50 -0.09 5.61
N TYR A 69 7.49 -0.04 4.29
CA TYR A 69 6.48 0.72 3.53
C TYR A 69 5.19 -0.06 3.27
N GLY A 70 5.22 -1.38 3.46
CA GLY A 70 4.12 -2.30 3.15
C GLY A 70 4.67 -3.66 2.71
N PRO A 71 3.88 -4.74 2.79
CA PRO A 71 4.33 -6.09 2.46
C PRO A 71 4.86 -6.22 1.02
N VAL A 72 5.94 -7.00 0.86
CA VAL A 72 6.56 -7.30 -0.43
C VAL A 72 6.64 -8.81 -0.65
N SER A 73 6.11 -9.28 -1.77
CA SER A 73 6.29 -10.65 -2.25
C SER A 73 7.35 -10.70 -3.36
N ILE A 74 8.32 -11.59 -3.22
CA ILE A 74 9.22 -11.94 -4.33
C ILE A 74 8.72 -13.26 -4.88
N ASP A 75 8.37 -13.28 -6.17
CA ASP A 75 7.66 -14.40 -6.79
C ASP A 75 6.41 -14.77 -5.95
N SER A 76 6.16 -16.07 -5.77
CA SER A 76 5.06 -16.61 -5.02
C SER A 76 5.20 -16.35 -3.51
N PRO A 77 4.11 -15.98 -2.82
CA PRO A 77 4.16 -15.64 -1.39
C PRO A 77 4.52 -16.86 -0.53
N ASP A 78 5.50 -16.66 0.35
CA ASP A 78 5.91 -17.62 1.39
C ASP A 78 5.26 -17.32 2.75
N SER A 79 5.67 -18.04 3.80
CA SER A 79 5.16 -17.82 5.16
C SER A 79 5.48 -16.42 5.69
N ARG A 80 6.66 -15.87 5.37
CA ARG A 80 7.05 -14.50 5.73
C ARG A 80 6.09 -13.50 5.11
N VAL A 81 5.81 -13.60 3.81
CA VAL A 81 4.84 -12.73 3.12
C VAL A 81 3.47 -12.85 3.78
N GLY A 82 3.01 -14.07 4.05
CA GLY A 82 1.73 -14.32 4.72
C GLY A 82 1.62 -13.69 6.11
N GLU A 83 2.68 -13.76 6.92
CA GLU A 83 2.74 -13.11 8.24
C GLU A 83 2.75 -11.59 8.15
N GLN A 84 3.55 -11.03 7.24
CA GLN A 84 3.62 -9.59 7.04
C GLN A 84 2.29 -9.00 6.54
N CYS A 85 1.64 -9.65 5.56
CA CYS A 85 0.32 -9.24 5.08
C CYS A 85 -0.73 -9.25 6.20
N ARG A 86 -0.76 -10.31 7.03
CA ARG A 86 -1.68 -10.39 8.17
C ARG A 86 -1.41 -9.30 9.19
N SER A 87 -0.16 -9.14 9.62
CA SER A 87 0.22 -8.13 10.60
C SER A 87 -0.10 -6.71 10.12
N TYR A 88 0.19 -6.41 8.86
CA TYR A 88 -0.10 -5.11 8.24
C TYR A 88 -1.62 -4.85 8.18
N GLY A 89 -2.39 -5.83 7.70
CA GLY A 89 -3.85 -5.74 7.63
C GLY A 89 -4.50 -5.55 9.01
N GLU A 90 -4.05 -6.28 10.03
CA GLU A 90 -4.53 -6.12 11.40
C GLU A 90 -4.25 -4.73 11.96
N ARG A 91 -3.09 -4.13 11.64
CA ARG A 91 -2.76 -2.77 12.09
C ARG A 91 -3.60 -1.72 11.38
N ILE A 92 -3.84 -1.87 10.08
CA ILE A 92 -4.77 -1.02 9.33
C ILE A 92 -6.17 -1.11 9.94
N ALA A 93 -6.69 -2.32 10.18
CA ALA A 93 -8.00 -2.51 10.77
C ALA A 93 -8.11 -1.88 12.17
N ARG A 94 -7.09 -2.08 13.02
CA ARG A 94 -7.01 -1.43 14.34
C ARG A 94 -7.00 0.09 14.24
N LEU A 95 -6.28 0.67 13.29
CA LEU A 95 -6.26 2.11 13.07
C LEU A 95 -7.65 2.62 12.64
N VAL A 96 -8.31 1.94 11.71
CA VAL A 96 -9.69 2.26 11.30
C VAL A 96 -10.63 2.26 12.50
N LEU A 97 -10.56 1.24 13.37
CA LEU A 97 -11.40 1.16 14.56
C LEU A 97 -11.13 2.31 15.55
N ARG A 98 -9.88 2.75 15.70
CA ARG A 98 -9.52 3.88 16.58
C ARG A 98 -10.02 5.22 16.04
N LEU A 99 -10.04 5.40 14.72
CA LEU A 99 -10.50 6.64 14.09
C LEU A 99 -12.02 6.73 13.99
N LYS A 100 -12.74 5.61 14.13
CA LYS A 100 -14.21 5.55 14.18
C LYS A 100 -14.80 5.90 15.55
N GLY A 101 -13.98 6.40 16.49
CA GLY A 101 -14.41 6.85 17.81
C GLY A 101 -15.52 7.90 17.73
#